data_AF-A0A7X7LCZ0-F1
#
_entry.id   AF-A0A7X7LCZ0-F1
#
_cell.length_a   1.000
_cell.length_b   1.000
_cell.length_c   1.000
_cell.angle_alpha   90.00
_cell.angle_beta   90.00
_cell.angle_gamma   90.00
#
_symmetry.space_group_name_H-M   'P 1'
#
loop_
_entity.id
_entity.type
_entity.pdbx_description
1 polymer ?
#
loop_
_entity_poly.entity_id
_entity_poly.type
_entity_poly.pdbx_seq_one_letter_code
_entity_poly.pdbx_strand_id
1 'polypeptide(L)' 'MTELRKKVTRRTLEVNPTVRRRIVIQLTPGDVIAFREEGRRTWYTAPIMRVFTAVARWNIEAARAERKALRKLSRQ' A
#
# COMPACT_ATOMS: atom_id res chain seq x y z
N MET A 1 0.43 -5.12 16.68
CA MET A 1 -0.98 -4.79 16.38
C MET A 1 -1.82 -5.58 17.36
N THR A 2 -2.92 -5.05 17.88
CA THR A 2 -3.81 -5.85 18.74
C THR A 2 -4.57 -6.83 17.85
N GLU A 3 -4.70 -8.09 18.28
CA GLU A 3 -5.46 -9.10 17.55
C GLU A 3 -6.89 -8.59 17.30
N LEU A 4 -7.28 -8.56 16.02
CA LEU A 4 -8.60 -8.13 15.62
C LEU A 4 -9.57 -9.28 15.79
N ARG A 5 -10.58 -9.12 16.63
CA ARG A 5 -11.68 -10.10 16.74
C ARG A 5 -12.77 -9.93 15.68
N LYS A 6 -12.81 -8.76 15.03
CA LYS A 6 -13.77 -8.40 13.98
C LYS A 6 -13.06 -7.62 12.89
N LYS A 7 -13.57 -7.71 11.67
CA LYS A 7 -13.06 -6.92 10.55
C LYS A 7 -13.23 -5.42 10.80
N VAL A 8 -12.20 -4.63 10.51
CA VAL A 8 -12.27 -3.17 10.51
C VAL A 8 -12.26 -2.70 9.07
N THR A 9 -13.29 -1.98 8.66
CA THR A 9 -13.41 -1.45 7.29
C THR A 9 -13.25 0.06 7.29
N ARG A 10 -12.50 0.59 6.32
CA ARG A 10 -12.30 2.01 6.07
C ARG A 10 -12.40 2.30 4.58
N ARG A 11 -12.65 3.56 4.25
CA ARG A 11 -12.58 4.08 2.88
C ARG A 11 -11.52 5.17 2.86
N THR A 12 -10.77 5.26 1.77
CA THR A 12 -9.89 6.41 1.56
C THR A 12 -10.74 7.68 1.45
N LEU A 13 -10.23 8.78 1.98
CA LEU A 13 -10.88 10.09 1.84
C LEU A 13 -10.79 10.56 0.39
N GLU A 14 -9.63 10.35 -0.22
CA GLU A 14 -9.31 10.73 -1.59
C GLU A 14 -9.62 9.62 -2.59
N VAL A 15 -9.88 10.07 -3.81
CA VAL A 15 -10.05 9.24 -4.98
C VAL A 15 -8.67 8.85 -5.50
N ASN A 16 -8.43 7.56 -5.70
CA ASN A 16 -7.20 7.12 -6.34
C ASN A 16 -7.19 7.60 -7.81
N PRO A 17 -6.14 8.31 -8.27
CA PRO A 17 -6.14 8.95 -9.59
C PRO A 17 -6.10 7.94 -10.74
N THR A 18 -5.47 6.79 -10.54
CA THR A 18 -5.32 5.75 -11.57
C THR A 18 -6.65 5.07 -11.87
N VAL A 19 -7.40 4.71 -10.83
CA VAL A 19 -8.68 3.98 -10.97
C VAL A 19 -9.91 4.89 -10.90
N ARG A 20 -9.72 6.19 -10.64
CA ARG A 20 -10.76 7.23 -10.47
C ARG A 20 -11.85 6.85 -9.47
N ARG A 21 -11.49 6.09 -8.43
CA ARG A 21 -12.39 5.62 -7.37
C ARG A 21 -11.72 5.68 -6.02
N ARG A 22 -12.51 5.80 -4.95
CA ARG A 22 -12.02 5.57 -3.58
C ARG A 22 -11.69 4.09 -3.39
N ILE A 23 -10.76 3.81 -2.50
CA ILE A 23 -10.38 2.45 -2.13
C ILE A 23 -11.05 2.10 -0.80
N VAL A 24 -11.70 0.94 -0.75
CA VAL A 24 -12.19 0.33 0.47
C VAL A 24 -11.08 -0.58 1.00
N ILE A 25 -10.69 -0.34 2.24
CA ILE A 25 -9.66 -1.09 2.94
C ILE A 25 -10.34 -1.88 4.06
N GLN A 26 -9.97 -3.14 4.21
CA GLN A 26 -10.45 -3.98 5.30
C GLN A 26 -9.28 -4.68 5.97
N LEU A 27 -9.18 -4.54 7.29
CA LEU A 27 -8.30 -5.34 8.13
C LEU A 27 -9.10 -6.50 8.69
N THR A 28 -8.62 -7.72 8.54
CA THR A 28 -9.25 -8.94 9.04
C THR A 28 -8.43 -9.55 10.17
N PRO A 29 -9.06 -10.38 11.04
CA PRO A 29 -8.34 -11.22 11.99
C PRO A 29 -7.20 -12.01 11.31
N GLY A 30 -6.10 -12.24 12.03
CA GLY A 30 -4.93 -12.94 11.50
C GLY A 30 -4.02 -12.11 10.58
N ASP A 31 -3.89 -10.81 10.84
CA ASP A 31 -2.95 -9.90 10.16
C ASP A 31 -3.06 -9.85 8.63
N VAL A 32 -4.29 -9.91 8.11
CA VAL A 32 -4.56 -9.77 6.67
C VAL A 32 -5.20 -8.42 6.37
N ILE A 33 -4.71 -7.78 5.32
CA ILE A 33 -5.28 -6.57 4.75
C ILE A 33 -5.89 -6.89 3.40
N ALA A 34 -7.06 -6.31 3.14
CA ALA A 34 -7.80 -6.44 1.91
C ALA A 34 -8.14 -5.08 1.33
N PHE A 35 -8.09 -4.96 0.01
CA PHE A 35 -8.38 -3.76 -0.74
C PHE A 35 -9.38 -4.06 -1.83
N ARG A 36 -10.27 -3.11 -2.11
CA ARG A 36 -11.04 -3.10 -3.35
C ARG A 36 -11.33 -1.68 -3.77
N GLU A 37 -11.61 -1.50 -5.05
CA GLU A 37 -12.22 -0.27 -5.55
C GLU A 37 -13.67 -0.16 -5.06
N GLU A 38 -14.09 1.05 -4.72
CA GLU A 38 -15.48 1.33 -4.41
C GLU A 38 -16.39 0.98 -5.61
N GLY A 39 -17.50 0.27 -5.35
CA GLY A 39 -18.42 -0.22 -6.39
C GLY A 39 -17.96 -1.50 -7.10
N ARG A 40 -16.72 -1.97 -6.90
CA ARG A 40 -16.27 -3.29 -7.39
C ARG A 40 -16.45 -4.38 -6.34
N ARG A 41 -16.55 -5.63 -6.79
CA ARG A 41 -16.70 -6.82 -5.94
C ARG A 41 -15.39 -7.55 -5.67
N THR A 42 -14.39 -7.36 -6.52
CA THR A 42 -13.08 -8.03 -6.40
C THR A 42 -12.27 -7.48 -5.24
N TRP A 43 -11.80 -8.38 -4.37
CA TRP A 43 -10.91 -8.04 -3.27
C TRP A 43 -9.49 -8.54 -3.56
N TYR A 44 -8.52 -7.66 -3.37
CA TYR A 44 -7.10 -7.98 -3.36
C TYR A 44 -6.67 -8.14 -1.91
N THR A 45 -6.09 -9.28 -1.55
CA THR A 45 -5.74 -9.59 -0.14
C THR A 45 -4.27 -9.94 -0.01
N ALA A 46 -3.69 -9.57 1.13
CA ALA A 46 -2.32 -9.93 1.46
C ALA A 46 -2.12 -9.94 2.98
N PRO A 47 -1.21 -10.78 3.51
CA PRO A 47 -0.70 -10.61 4.86
C PRO A 47 -0.04 -9.23 5.01
N ILE A 48 -0.30 -8.54 6.12
CA ILE A 48 0.25 -7.20 6.42
C ILE A 48 1.78 -7.22 6.32
N MET A 49 2.40 -8.29 6.80
CA MET A 49 3.84 -8.47 6.72
C MET A 49 4.35 -8.43 5.27
N ARG A 50 3.67 -9.09 4.32
CA ARG A 50 4.07 -9.01 2.91
C ARG A 50 3.92 -7.59 2.35
N VAL A 51 2.87 -6.87 2.77
CA VAL A 51 2.65 -5.47 2.37
C VAL A 51 3.77 -4.58 2.88
N PHE A 52 4.15 -4.70 4.17
CA PHE A 52 5.27 -3.95 4.72
C PHE A 52 6.57 -4.23 3.96
N THR A 53 6.89 -5.50 3.68
CA THR A 53 8.11 -5.84 2.93
C THR A 53 8.11 -5.22 1.54
N ALA A 54 6.97 -5.20 0.84
CA ALA A 54 6.84 -4.57 -0.47
C ALA A 54 7.08 -3.05 -0.38
N VAL A 55 6.42 -2.38 0.57
CA VAL A 55 6.59 -0.93 0.78
C VAL A 55 8.03 -0.58 1.18
N ALA A 56 8.65 -1.37 2.06
CA ALA A 56 10.04 -1.17 2.47
C ALA A 56 10.99 -1.28 1.27
N ARG A 57 10.79 -2.27 0.40
CA ARG A 57 11.57 -2.43 -0.84
C ARG A 57 11.41 -1.22 -1.76
N TRP A 58 10.19 -0.77 -2.01
CA TRP A 58 9.94 0.41 -2.85
C TRP A 58 10.65 1.66 -2.32
N ASN A 59 10.62 1.88 -1.00
CA ASN A 59 11.31 3.01 -0.38
C ASN A 59 12.83 2.93 -0.53
N ILE A 60 13.42 1.74 -0.35
CA ILE A 60 14.86 1.50 -0.54
C ILE A 60 15.26 1.75 -2.00
N GLU A 61 14.47 1.25 -2.94
CA GLU A 61 14.70 1.42 -4.37
C GLU A 61 14.61 2.89 -4.78
N ALA A 62 13.61 3.61 -4.30
CA ALA A 62 13.46 5.06 -4.52
C ALA A 62 14.68 5.84 -3.98
N ALA A 63 15.09 5.58 -2.75
CA ALA A 63 16.26 6.23 -2.15
C ALA A 63 17.56 5.90 -2.91
N ARG A 64 17.70 4.68 -3.42
CA ARG A 64 18.84 4.29 -4.25
C ARG A 64 18.83 5.03 -5.59
N ALA A 65 17.67 5.18 -6.22
CA ALA A 65 17.52 5.91 -7.47
C ALA A 65 17.88 7.39 -7.32
N GLU A 66 17.42 8.03 -6.24
CA GLU A 66 17.75 9.43 -5.91
C GLU A 66 19.26 9.63 -5.73
N ARG A 67 19.93 8.80 -4.92
CA ARG A 67 21.39 8.85 -4.75
C ARG A 67 22.13 8.68 -6.07
N LYS A 68 21.65 7.81 -6.96
CA LYS A 68 22.24 7.60 -8.29
C LYS A 68 22.08 8.84 -9.17
N ALA A 69 20.93 9.51 -9.12
CA ALA A 69 20.67 10.75 -9.85
C ALA A 69 21.60 11.88 -9.38
N LEU A 70 21.74 12.06 -8.05
CA LEU A 70 22.63 13.06 -7.46
C LEU A 70 24.10 12.86 -7.86
N ARG A 71 24.58 11.61 -7.84
CA ARG A 71 25.95 11.27 -8.30
C ARG A 71 26.19 11.55 -9.79
N LYS A 72 25.13 11.49 -10.62
CA LYS A 72 25.22 11.81 -12.05
C LYS A 72 25.32 13.32 -12.27
N LEU A 73 24.56 14.09 -11.50
CA LEU A 73 24.58 15.56 -11.54
C LEU A 73 25.92 16.12 -11.02
N SER A 74 26.51 15.53 -9.97
CA SER A 74 27.80 15.98 -9.43
C SER A 74 29.02 15.63 -10.31
N ARG A 75 28.81 14.92 -11.43
CA ARG A 75 29.87 14.53 -12.38
C ARG A 75 29.83 15.36 -13.67
N GLN A 76 28.83 16.22 -13.83
CA GLN A 76 28.75 17.24 -14.88
C GLN A 76 29.26 18.56 -14.32
#